data_AF-A0AB39M0J0-F1
#
_entry.id   AF-A0AB39M0J0-F1
#
_cell.length_a   1.000
_cell.length_b   1.000
_cell.length_c   1.000
_cell.angle_alpha   90.00
_cell.angle_beta   90.00
_cell.angle_gamma   90.00
#
_symmetry.space_group_name_H-M   'P 1'
#
loop_
_entity.id
_entity.type
_entity.pdbx_description
1 polymer ?
#
loop_
_entity_poly.entity_id
_entity_poly.type
_entity_poly.pdbx_seq_one_letter_code
_entity_poly.pdbx_strand_id
1 'polypeptide(L)'
;MHAATESVTSPAGGAATRPLPRRTVRSLSPRPRVDDYNWFLTHSPQAARAARKITAAVLAEWRLGAKTTDAAVLVVSELVTNAGEHAQPPLKLHLYRELAGSSVRLASATVAPSAASALDLLL
;
A
#
# COMPACT_ATOMS: atom_id res chain seq x y z
N MET A 1 -55.92 -49.21 7.32
CA MET A 1 -55.38 -48.90 5.98
C MET A 1 -55.70 -47.42 5.70
N HIS A 2 -54.75 -46.63 5.19
CA HIS A 2 -54.71 -45.15 5.13
C HIS A 2 -54.26 -44.51 6.47
N ALA A 3 -53.05 -43.99 6.70
CA ALA A 3 -52.06 -43.15 5.99
C ALA A 3 -52.08 -41.70 6.50
N ALA A 4 -50.86 -41.15 6.68
CA ALA A 4 -50.50 -39.73 6.90
C ALA A 4 -50.65 -39.23 8.36
N THR A 5 -49.76 -38.44 8.95
CA THR A 5 -48.63 -37.63 8.45
C THR A 5 -47.52 -37.54 9.50
N GLU A 6 -46.29 -37.60 9.03
CA GLU A 6 -45.06 -37.31 9.76
C GLU A 6 -44.97 -35.81 10.07
N SER A 7 -44.65 -35.46 11.32
CA SER A 7 -44.21 -34.11 11.69
C SER A 7 -42.71 -34.14 11.91
N VAL A 8 -41.96 -34.05 10.81
CA VAL A 8 -40.53 -33.78 10.82
C VAL A 8 -40.34 -32.32 11.22
N THR A 9 -39.95 -32.10 12.47
CA THR A 9 -39.38 -30.81 12.91
C THR A 9 -38.01 -30.66 12.25
N SER A 10 -37.96 -29.85 11.20
CA SER A 10 -36.73 -29.35 10.61
C SER A 10 -36.26 -28.13 11.41
N PRO A 11 -35.09 -28.14 12.07
CA PRO A 11 -34.41 -26.89 12.35
C PRO A 11 -33.79 -26.44 11.03
N ALA A 12 -34.42 -25.44 10.41
CA ALA A 12 -33.83 -24.72 9.28
C ALA A 12 -32.41 -24.33 9.67
N GLY A 13 -31.44 -24.95 8.99
CA GLY A 13 -30.03 -24.78 9.24
C GLY A 13 -29.69 -23.30 9.15
N GLY A 14 -29.31 -22.72 10.28
CA GLY A 14 -28.57 -21.47 10.29
C GLY A 14 -27.29 -21.72 9.50
N ALA A 15 -27.28 -21.26 8.25
CA ALA A 15 -26.04 -21.03 7.53
C ALA A 15 -25.32 -19.93 8.30
N ALA A 16 -24.58 -20.33 9.35
CA ALA A 16 -23.65 -19.49 10.04
C ALA A 16 -22.68 -19.00 8.97
N THR A 17 -22.89 -17.77 8.51
CA THR A 17 -21.98 -17.05 7.63
C THR A 17 -20.69 -16.94 8.43
N ARG A 18 -19.81 -17.94 8.31
CA ARG A 18 -18.50 -17.95 8.96
C ARG A 18 -17.81 -16.68 8.47
N PRO A 19 -17.60 -15.66 9.32
CA PRO A 19 -16.89 -14.48 8.88
C PRO A 19 -15.53 -14.97 8.41
N LEU A 20 -15.21 -14.73 7.14
CA LEU A 20 -13.84 -14.96 6.65
C LEU A 20 -12.91 -14.28 7.67
N PRO A 21 -11.83 -14.95 8.12
CA PRO A 21 -10.90 -14.30 9.02
C PRO A 21 -10.48 -13.01 8.33
N ARG A 22 -10.94 -11.86 8.85
CA ARG A 22 -10.45 -10.56 8.44
C ARG A 22 -8.96 -10.68 8.64
N ARG A 23 -8.19 -10.66 7.54
CA ARG A 23 -6.74 -10.66 7.58
C ARG A 23 -6.38 -9.52 8.52
N THR A 24 -6.07 -9.84 9.76
CA THR A 24 -5.70 -8.86 10.78
C THR A 24 -4.34 -8.40 10.30
N VAL A 25 -4.33 -7.29 9.57
CA VAL A 25 -3.11 -6.55 9.31
C VAL A 25 -2.61 -6.24 10.71
N ARG A 26 -1.55 -6.94 11.11
CA ARG A 26 -0.89 -6.71 12.39
C ARG A 26 -0.62 -5.21 12.44
N SER A 27 -1.34 -4.51 13.30
CA SER A 27 -1.14 -3.08 13.51
C SER A 27 0.23 -2.96 14.16
N LEU A 28 1.25 -2.74 13.34
CA LEU A 28 2.55 -2.33 13.84
C LEU A 28 2.32 -0.92 14.35
N SER A 29 2.48 -0.71 15.66
CA SER A 29 2.51 0.64 16.23
C SER A 29 3.36 1.53 15.33
N PRO A 30 2.86 2.69 14.86
CA PRO A 30 3.61 3.53 13.93
C PRO A 30 4.99 3.81 14.51
N ARG A 31 6.03 3.35 13.82
CA ARG A 31 7.40 3.66 14.23
C ARG A 31 7.62 5.17 14.03
N PRO A 32 8.42 5.82 14.90
CA PRO A 32 8.76 7.23 14.71
C PRO A 32 9.37 7.41 13.32
N ARG A 33 8.81 8.36 12.56
CA ARG A 33 9.33 8.74 11.24
C ARG A 33 10.42 9.77 11.42
N VAL A 34 11.51 9.60 10.68
CA VAL A 34 12.58 10.59 10.54
C VAL A 34 12.77 10.89 9.06
N ASP A 35 13.26 12.10 8.79
CA ASP A 35 13.50 12.60 7.43
C ASP A 35 12.23 12.46 6.56
N ASP A 36 11.13 13.05 7.04
CA ASP A 36 9.82 12.99 6.40
C ASP A 36 9.68 14.10 5.35
N TYR A 37 9.71 13.73 4.07
CA TYR A 37 9.66 14.65 2.96
C TYR A 37 8.48 14.42 2.03
N ASN A 38 7.90 15.51 1.55
CA ASN A 38 6.67 15.50 0.77
C ASN A 38 6.80 16.44 -0.44
N TRP A 39 6.45 15.95 -1.63
CA TRP A 39 6.40 16.74 -2.86
C TRP A 39 5.06 16.55 -3.57
N PHE A 40 4.53 17.64 -4.11
CA PHE A 40 3.48 17.59 -5.12
C PHE A 40 4.12 17.44 -6.49
N LEU A 41 3.64 16.47 -7.26
CA LEU A 41 4.05 16.25 -8.63
C LEU A 41 2.97 16.78 -9.57
N THR A 42 3.42 17.46 -10.62
CA THR A 42 2.52 17.85 -11.71
C THR A 42 1.95 16.59 -12.35
N HIS A 43 0.62 16.47 -12.38
CA HIS A 43 -0.07 15.36 -13.03
C HIS A 43 0.16 15.45 -14.54
N SER A 44 1.14 14.68 -15.01
CA SER A 44 1.66 14.72 -16.37
C SER A 44 2.48 13.46 -16.63
N PRO A 45 2.71 13.07 -17.90
CA PRO A 45 3.59 11.94 -18.23
C PRO A 45 5.02 12.08 -17.67
N GLN A 46 5.47 13.31 -17.35
CA GLN A 46 6.79 13.57 -16.79
C GLN A 46 6.86 13.35 -15.27
N ALA A 47 5.74 13.12 -14.59
CA ALA A 47 5.69 12.93 -13.13
C ALA A 47 6.61 11.80 -12.66
N ALA A 48 6.60 10.65 -13.36
CA ALA A 48 7.45 9.51 -13.02
C ALA A 48 8.94 9.86 -13.12
N ARG A 49 9.34 10.66 -14.12
CA ARG A 49 10.73 11.13 -14.24
C ARG A 49 11.11 12.05 -13.09
N ALA A 50 10.23 12.96 -12.69
CA ALA A 50 10.47 13.85 -11.55
C ALA A 50 10.60 13.02 -10.25
N ALA A 51 9.70 12.07 -10.02
CA ALA A 51 9.71 11.20 -8.86
C ALA A 51 11.00 10.38 -8.76
N ARG A 52 11.45 9.76 -9.87
CA ARG A 52 12.72 9.01 -9.91
C ARG A 52 13.92 9.86 -9.46
N LYS A 53 14.01 11.10 -9.95
CA LYS A 53 15.11 12.02 -9.59
C LYS A 53 15.07 12.40 -8.11
N ILE A 54 13.89 12.74 -7.61
CA ILE A 54 13.68 13.11 -6.20
C ILE A 54 14.05 11.93 -5.29
N THR A 55 13.51 10.74 -5.59
CA THR A 55 13.80 9.53 -4.83
C THR A 55 15.28 9.19 -4.86
N ALA A 56 15.94 9.17 -6.02
CA ALA A 56 17.37 8.88 -6.10
C ALA A 56 18.21 9.86 -5.25
N ALA A 57 17.88 11.16 -5.28
CA ALA A 57 18.58 12.17 -4.49
C ALA A 57 18.43 11.94 -2.98
N VAL A 58 17.20 11.69 -2.52
CA VAL A 58 16.89 11.45 -1.10
C VAL A 58 17.53 10.16 -0.58
N LEU A 59 17.48 9.07 -1.36
CA LEU A 59 18.09 7.81 -0.96
C LEU A 59 19.63 7.88 -0.95
N ALA A 60 20.22 8.70 -1.82
CA ALA A 60 21.65 9.00 -1.80
C ALA A 60 22.04 9.81 -0.56
N GLU A 61 21.24 10.80 -0.17
CA GLU A 61 21.41 11.56 1.09
C GLU A 61 21.33 10.63 2.32
N TRP A 62 20.42 9.66 2.27
CA TRP A 62 20.29 8.63 3.30
C TRP A 62 21.34 7.54 3.26
N ARG A 63 22.26 7.59 2.30
CA ARG A 63 23.38 6.65 2.11
C ARG A 63 22.94 5.18 2.02
N LEU A 64 21.81 4.93 1.36
CA LEU A 64 21.36 3.56 1.10
C LEU A 64 22.24 2.89 0.05
N GLY A 65 22.35 1.56 0.13
CA GLY A 65 23.08 0.78 -0.87
C GLY A 65 22.48 0.94 -2.27
N ALA A 66 23.32 0.82 -3.31
CA ALA A 66 22.91 0.98 -4.71
C ALA A 66 21.72 0.08 -5.09
N LYS A 67 21.75 -1.20 -4.69
CA LYS A 67 20.65 -2.15 -4.96
C LYS A 67 19.31 -1.69 -4.37
N THR A 68 19.32 -1.18 -3.13
CA THR A 68 18.12 -0.67 -2.46
C THR A 68 17.62 0.60 -3.15
N THR A 69 18.54 1.46 -3.57
CA THR A 69 18.21 2.69 -4.30
C THR A 69 17.56 2.38 -5.65
N ASP A 70 18.14 1.47 -6.43
CA ASP A 70 17.61 1.09 -7.74
C ASP A 70 16.21 0.47 -7.62
N ALA A 71 16.01 -0.44 -6.66
CA ALA A 71 14.71 -1.05 -6.41
C ALA A 71 13.65 -0.02 -5.99
N ALA A 72 14.01 0.88 -5.08
CA ALA A 72 13.09 1.93 -4.61
C ALA A 72 12.73 2.94 -5.71
N VAL A 73 13.71 3.35 -6.53
CA VAL A 73 13.48 4.25 -7.67
C VAL A 73 12.55 3.61 -8.70
N LEU A 74 12.73 2.32 -8.99
CA LEU A 74 11.85 1.57 -9.87
C LEU A 74 10.42 1.53 -9.32
N VAL A 75 10.25 1.11 -8.06
CA VAL A 75 8.92 1.03 -7.42
C VAL A 75 8.21 2.38 -7.45
N VAL A 76 8.91 3.47 -7.09
CA VAL A 76 8.34 4.82 -7.16
C VAL A 76 7.96 5.21 -8.58
N SER A 77 8.78 4.86 -9.58
CA SER A 77 8.48 5.12 -10.99
C SER A 77 7.16 4.46 -11.40
N GLU A 78 6.98 3.19 -11.07
CA GLU A 78 5.77 2.45 -11.43
C GLU A 78 4.54 2.98 -10.69
N LEU A 79 4.66 3.27 -9.39
CA LEU A 79 3.56 3.83 -8.61
C LEU A 79 3.11 5.20 -9.14
N VAL A 80 4.06 6.06 -9.48
CA VAL A 80 3.78 7.40 -10.00
C VAL A 80 3.26 7.34 -11.45
N THR A 81 3.72 6.37 -12.24
CA THR A 81 3.17 6.11 -13.59
C THR A 81 1.72 5.66 -13.49
N ASN A 82 1.43 4.64 -12.67
CA ASN A 82 0.06 4.18 -12.42
C ASN A 82 -0.84 5.31 -11.93
N ALA A 83 -0.35 6.16 -11.02
CA ALA A 83 -1.12 7.28 -10.51
C ALA A 83 -1.32 8.39 -11.57
N GLY A 84 -0.32 8.66 -12.41
CA GLY A 84 -0.44 9.62 -13.51
C GLY A 84 -1.36 9.15 -14.63
N GLU A 85 -1.47 7.84 -14.87
CA GLU A 85 -2.35 7.29 -15.91
C GLU A 85 -3.78 7.06 -15.41
N HIS A 86 -3.96 6.71 -14.14
CA HIS A 86 -5.24 6.20 -13.66
C HIS A 86 -5.85 6.96 -12.48
N ALA A 87 -5.08 7.77 -11.75
CA ALA A 87 -5.59 8.48 -10.58
C ALA A 87 -5.89 9.96 -10.89
N GLN A 88 -6.79 10.56 -10.12
CA GLN A 88 -7.10 11.98 -10.24
C GLN A 88 -6.05 12.83 -9.50
N PRO A 89 -5.69 14.04 -9.98
CA PRO A 89 -4.88 14.96 -9.18
C PRO A 89 -5.49 15.24 -7.80
N PRO A 90 -4.68 15.55 -6.76
CA PRO A 90 -3.24 15.80 -6.80
C PRO A 90 -2.39 14.54 -6.59
N LEU A 91 -1.21 14.52 -7.23
CA LEU A 91 -0.21 13.47 -7.06
C LEU A 91 0.82 13.87 -6.01
N LYS A 92 0.90 13.13 -4.90
CA LYS A 92 1.86 13.39 -3.82
C LYS A 92 2.88 12.26 -3.70
N LEU A 93 4.15 12.61 -3.64
CA LEU A 93 5.26 11.72 -3.28
C LEU A 93 5.66 11.98 -1.83
N HIS A 94 5.68 10.93 -1.01
CA HIS A 94 6.04 10.97 0.41
C HIS A 94 7.14 9.95 0.69
N LEU A 95 8.31 10.44 1.10
CA LEU A 95 9.46 9.62 1.46
C LEU A 95 9.77 9.83 2.94
N TYR A 96 9.94 8.75 3.69
CA TYR A 96 10.35 8.82 5.09
C TYR A 96 11.14 7.58 5.50
N ARG A 97 11.92 7.68 6.58
CA ARG A 97 12.57 6.54 7.23
C ARG A 97 11.93 6.27 8.59
N GLU A 98 11.93 5.02 9.03
CA GLU A 98 11.46 4.66 10.37
C GLU A 98 12.65 4.40 11.30
N LEU A 99 12.61 4.96 12.52
CA LEU A 99 13.58 4.69 13.59
C LEU A 99 13.36 3.28 14.18
N ALA A 100 13.68 2.23 13.42
CA ALA A 100 14.03 0.89 13.91
C ALA A 100 14.30 -0.05 12.72
N GLY A 101 15.54 -0.46 12.52
CA GLY A 101 15.95 -1.24 11.36
C GLY A 101 16.04 -0.38 10.09
N SER A 102 16.89 -0.78 9.15
CA SER A 102 17.20 -0.07 7.90
C SER A 102 16.07 -0.10 6.87
N SER A 103 14.81 -0.03 7.31
CA SER A 103 13.64 -0.05 6.43
C SER A 103 13.27 1.37 6.00
N VAL A 104 13.27 1.59 4.68
CA VAL A 104 12.72 2.80 4.06
C VAL A 104 11.33 2.49 3.54
N ARG A 105 10.36 3.34 3.89
CA ARG A 105 8.99 3.23 3.38
C ARG A 105 8.71 4.36 2.42
N LEU A 106 8.22 3.97 1.26
CA LEU A 106 7.87 4.85 0.15
C LEU A 106 6.35 4.87 0.10
N ALA A 107 5.74 6.04 0.28
CA ALA A 107 4.31 6.21 0.13
C ALA A 107 4.06 7.23 -0.99
N SER A 108 3.27 6.86 -1.99
CA SER A 108 2.64 7.86 -2.85
C SER A 108 1.18 7.96 -2.43
N ALA A 109 0.70 9.17 -2.21
CA ALA A 109 -0.68 9.43 -1.83
C ALA A 109 -1.34 10.24 -2.94
N THR A 110 -2.23 9.60 -3.69
CA THR A 110 -3.24 10.29 -4.49
C THR A 110 -4.55 10.16 -3.72
N VAL A 111 -5.18 11.27 -3.35
CA VAL A 111 -6.51 11.25 -2.71
C VAL A 111 -7.49 10.89 -3.86
N ALA A 112 -8.22 9.77 -3.95
CA ALA A 112 -8.95 8.92 -3.00
C ALA A 112 -9.13 7.44 -3.51
N PRO A 113 -9.95 6.58 -2.85
CA PRO A 113 -9.63 5.66 -1.75
C PRO A 113 -9.05 4.29 -2.18
N SER A 114 -8.19 3.75 -1.30
CA SER A 114 -7.86 2.32 -1.12
C SER A 114 -7.62 1.42 -2.35
N ALA A 115 -6.40 1.48 -2.89
CA ALA A 115 -5.63 0.36 -3.46
C ALA A 115 -4.25 0.96 -3.84
N ALA A 116 -3.08 0.39 -3.62
CA ALA A 116 -2.65 -0.89 -3.12
C ALA A 116 -1.16 -0.76 -2.74
N SER A 117 -0.69 -1.70 -1.93
CA SER A 117 0.72 -2.05 -1.76
C SER A 117 1.67 -0.93 -1.31
N ALA A 118 1.60 -0.63 -0.01
CA ALA A 118 2.84 -0.50 0.73
C ALA A 118 3.62 -1.81 0.53
N LEU A 119 4.65 -1.78 -0.33
CA LEU A 119 5.59 -2.89 -0.48
C LEU A 119 6.25 -3.11 0.90
N ASP A 120 5.81 -4.14 1.62
CA ASP A 120 6.64 -4.82 2.61
C ASP A 120 7.81 -5.46 1.84
N LEU A 121 8.84 -4.66 1.59
CA LEU A 121 10.11 -5.10 1.05
C LEU A 121 10.86 -5.83 2.18
N LEU A 122 10.50 -7.09 2.38
CA LEU A 122 11.37 -8.10 2.97
C LEU A 122 12.50 -8.37 1.97
N LEU A 123 13.69 -7.89 2.31
CA LEU A 123 14.96 -8.54 2.01
C LEU A 123 15.70 -8.71 3.33
#